data_AF-A0A2H9N9V4-F1
#
_entry.id   AF-A0A2H9N9V4-F1
#
_cell.length_a   1.000
_cell.length_b   1.000
_cell.length_c   1.000
_cell.angle_alpha   90.00
_cell.angle_beta   90.00
_cell.angle_gamma   90.00
#
_symmetry.space_group_name_H-M   'P 1'
#
loop_
_entity.id
_entity.type
_entity.pdbx_description
1 polymer ?
#
loop_
_entity_poly.entity_id
_entity_poly.type
_entity_poly.pdbx_seq_one_letter_code
_entity_poly.pdbx_strand_id
1 'polypeptide(L)'
;LSLCEEVERTQLVVDWAHLHARDRGRFKTVDDFRKVIVEIENRLGTEAVKDMHCHFTKIEFTDKGEKRHHTMDEADYGPDFMMLAKVIAEFKLKPVIISESPILDADAIKMRDIVQKKLKS
;
A
#
# COMPACT_ATOMS: atom_id res chain seq x y z
N LEU A 1 11.23 6.52 7.76
CA LEU A 1 10.51 7.15 8.88
C LEU A 1 11.36 8.25 9.51
N SER A 2 12.59 7.98 9.96
CA SER A 2 13.48 8.98 10.58
C SER A 2 13.63 10.31 9.85
N LEU A 3 13.74 10.30 8.51
CA LEU A 3 13.75 11.55 7.75
C LEU A 3 12.51 12.42 7.99
N CYS A 4 11.32 11.81 8.11
CA CYS A 4 10.08 12.52 8.41
C CYS A 4 9.94 12.93 9.88
N GLU A 5 10.71 12.31 10.78
CA GLU A 5 10.76 12.69 12.21
C GLU A 5 11.67 13.92 12.40
N GLU A 6 12.74 14.00 11.61
CA GLU A 6 13.80 15.01 11.79
C GLU A 6 13.64 16.24 10.89
N VAL A 7 13.01 16.08 9.73
CA VAL A 7 12.93 17.15 8.71
C VAL A 7 11.49 17.63 8.54
N GLU A 8 11.25 18.87 8.94
CA GLU A 8 9.97 19.55 8.75
C GLU A 8 9.55 19.61 7.27
N ARG A 9 8.25 19.74 7.03
CA ARG A 9 7.65 19.84 5.68
C ARG A 9 7.95 18.65 4.76
N THR A 10 8.12 17.47 5.35
CA THR A 10 8.16 16.20 4.63
C THR A 10 6.87 15.42 4.86
N GLN A 11 6.54 14.52 3.94
CA GLN A 11 5.41 13.62 4.05
C GLN A 11 5.84 12.22 3.63
N LEU A 12 5.40 11.21 4.38
CA LEU A 12 5.67 9.82 4.04
C LEU A 12 4.84 9.40 2.82
N VAL A 13 5.50 8.75 1.86
CA VAL A 13 4.83 8.00 0.78
C VAL A 13 5.18 6.53 0.93
N VAL A 14 4.16 5.68 1.06
CA VAL A 14 4.36 4.22 1.16
C VAL A 14 4.19 3.59 -0.21
N ASP A 15 5.21 2.89 -0.67
CA ASP A 15 5.11 2.02 -1.83
C ASP A 15 4.96 0.57 -1.37
N TRP A 16 3.76 0.02 -1.56
CA TRP A 16 3.44 -1.32 -1.08
C TRP A 16 4.12 -2.42 -1.90
N ALA A 17 4.31 -2.19 -3.20
CA ALA A 17 4.95 -3.16 -4.09
C ALA A 17 6.44 -3.27 -3.78
N HIS A 18 7.13 -2.14 -3.68
CA HIS A 18 8.55 -2.14 -3.33
C HIS A 18 8.80 -2.66 -1.92
N LEU A 19 7.93 -2.33 -0.97
CA LEU A 19 8.04 -2.88 0.39
C LEU A 19 7.81 -4.41 0.41
N HIS A 20 6.88 -4.92 -0.43
CA HIS A 20 6.69 -6.35 -0.63
C HIS A 20 7.96 -7.02 -1.17
N ALA A 21 8.54 -6.47 -2.25
CA ALA A 21 9.71 -7.01 -2.93
C ALA A 21 10.97 -6.98 -2.07
N ARG A 22 11.24 -5.83 -1.42
CA ARG A 22 12.40 -5.63 -0.55
C ARG A 22 12.45 -6.66 0.58
N ASP A 23 11.29 -6.95 1.17
CA ASP A 23 11.17 -7.86 2.30
C ASP A 23 10.77 -9.29 1.83
N ARG A 24 11.11 -9.65 0.57
CA ARG A 24 10.95 -10.99 -0.03
C ARG A 24 9.54 -11.57 0.05
N GLY A 25 8.56 -10.77 -0.32
CA GLY A 25 7.16 -11.17 -0.38
C GLY A 25 6.43 -11.02 0.95
N ARG A 26 6.79 -10.00 1.75
CA ARG A 26 6.34 -9.81 3.13
C ARG A 26 4.82 -9.80 3.33
N PHE A 27 4.07 -9.20 2.40
CA PHE A 27 2.62 -9.02 2.57
C PHE A 27 1.85 -10.25 2.12
N LYS A 28 1.55 -11.15 3.07
CA LYS A 28 0.77 -12.38 2.84
C LYS A 28 -0.53 -12.41 3.62
N THR A 29 -0.67 -11.52 4.61
CA THR A 29 -1.82 -11.42 5.49
C THR A 29 -2.22 -9.95 5.70
N VAL A 30 -3.45 -9.73 6.15
CA VAL A 30 -3.94 -8.39 6.54
C VAL A 30 -3.08 -7.79 7.66
N ASP A 31 -2.57 -8.63 8.57
CA ASP A 31 -1.76 -8.20 9.68
C ASP A 31 -0.39 -7.64 9.27
N ASP A 32 0.16 -8.13 8.15
CA ASP A 32 1.42 -7.60 7.60
C ASP A 32 1.28 -6.12 7.20
N PHE A 33 0.14 -5.74 6.63
CA PHE A 33 -0.19 -4.34 6.31
C PHE A 33 -0.48 -3.54 7.58
N ARG A 34 -1.26 -4.11 8.52
CA ARG A 34 -1.59 -3.46 9.79
C ARG A 34 -0.34 -3.04 10.55
N LYS A 35 0.67 -3.91 10.63
CA LYS A 35 1.94 -3.62 11.29
C LYS A 35 2.65 -2.40 10.70
N VAL A 36 2.58 -2.19 9.38
CA VAL A 36 3.17 -1.01 8.72
C VAL A 36 2.41 0.25 9.10
N ILE A 37 1.08 0.23 9.05
CA ILE A 37 0.25 1.38 9.43
C ILE A 37 0.48 1.75 10.91
N VAL A 38 0.46 0.77 11.82
CA VAL A 38 0.69 1.00 13.25
C VAL A 38 2.08 1.56 13.53
N GLU A 39 3.12 1.06 12.85
CA GLU A 39 4.48 1.61 12.98
C GLU A 39 4.56 3.07 12.52
N ILE A 40 3.91 3.42 11.41
CA ILE A 40 3.86 4.81 10.93
C ILE A 40 3.10 5.69 11.92
N GLU A 41 1.94 5.25 12.39
CA GLU A 41 1.12 5.98 13.34
C GLU A 41 1.85 6.23 14.66
N ASN A 42 2.53 5.22 15.20
CA ASN A 42 3.28 5.32 16.45
C ASN A 42 4.44 6.32 16.37
N ARG A 43 5.02 6.50 15.19
CA ARG A 43 6.24 7.30 14.98
C ARG A 43 5.99 8.69 14.43
N LEU A 44 5.06 8.81 13.47
CA LEU A 44 4.75 10.05 12.76
C LEU A 44 3.39 10.64 13.16
N GLY A 45 2.61 9.93 13.99
CA GLY A 45 1.29 10.34 14.46
C GLY A 45 0.15 9.93 13.51
N THR A 46 -1.08 10.01 14.03
CA THR A 46 -2.31 9.60 13.33
C THR A 46 -2.53 10.36 12.02
N GLU A 47 -2.19 11.65 11.94
CA GLU A 47 -2.40 12.43 10.71
C GLU A 47 -1.50 11.94 9.55
N ALA A 48 -0.33 11.34 9.85
CA ALA A 48 0.54 10.78 8.81
C ALA A 48 -0.03 9.54 8.12
N VAL A 49 -0.89 8.77 8.80
CA VAL A 49 -1.54 7.57 8.24
C VAL A 49 -2.93 7.85 7.69
N LYS A 50 -3.66 8.79 8.31
CA LYS A 50 -5.07 9.07 8.00
C LYS A 50 -5.26 9.53 6.56
N ASP A 51 -4.44 10.47 6.10
CA ASP A 51 -4.45 10.97 4.72
C ASP A 51 -3.15 10.53 4.00
N MET A 52 -2.72 9.29 4.24
CA MET A 52 -1.48 8.74 3.66
C MET A 52 -1.50 8.80 2.13
N HIS A 53 -0.36 9.17 1.55
CA HIS A 53 -0.12 8.98 0.12
C HIS A 53 0.61 7.66 -0.08
N CYS A 54 0.12 6.82 -0.97
CA CYS A 54 0.76 5.53 -1.24
C CYS A 54 0.64 5.11 -2.69
N HIS A 55 1.57 4.27 -3.11
CA HIS A 55 1.60 3.66 -4.43
C HIS A 55 1.25 2.18 -4.31
N PHE A 56 0.53 1.66 -5.29
CA PHE A 56 0.17 0.26 -5.31
C PHE A 56 0.20 -0.33 -6.72
N THR A 57 0.76 -1.52 -6.79
CA THR A 57 0.73 -2.42 -7.95
C THR A 57 1.02 -3.83 -7.46
N LYS A 58 0.75 -4.84 -8.29
CA LYS A 58 1.34 -6.17 -8.10
C LYS A 58 2.75 -6.18 -8.67
N ILE A 59 3.65 -6.96 -8.10
CA ILE A 59 5.07 -6.93 -8.45
C ILE A 59 5.66 -8.34 -8.58
N GLU A 60 6.43 -8.52 -9.64
CA GLU A 60 7.37 -9.62 -9.79
C GLU A 60 8.76 -9.12 -9.38
N PHE A 61 9.45 -9.88 -8.54
CA PHE A 61 10.79 -9.53 -8.06
C PHE A 61 11.68 -10.77 -7.98
N THR A 62 12.97 -10.53 -7.97
CA THR A 62 14.03 -11.54 -7.85
C THR A 62 14.94 -11.18 -6.67
N ASP A 63 15.97 -11.98 -6.42
CA ASP A 63 17.01 -11.62 -5.43
C ASP A 63 17.75 -10.31 -5.78
N LYS A 64 17.64 -9.84 -7.02
CA LYS A 64 18.22 -8.56 -7.47
C LYS A 64 17.25 -7.36 -7.33
N GLY A 65 16.06 -7.56 -6.77
CA GLY A 65 15.03 -6.54 -6.63
C GLY A 65 13.89 -6.71 -7.64
N GLU A 66 13.20 -5.62 -7.92
CA GLU A 66 12.08 -5.59 -8.87
C GLU A 66 12.48 -6.16 -10.24
N LYS A 67 11.56 -6.94 -10.82
CA LYS A 67 11.61 -7.36 -12.22
C LYS A 67 10.58 -6.62 -13.07
N ARG A 68 9.32 -6.52 -12.62
CA ARG A 68 8.27 -5.73 -13.30
C ARG A 68 7.01 -5.56 -12.45
N HIS A 69 6.22 -4.56 -12.82
CA HIS A 69 4.87 -4.33 -12.33
C HIS A 69 3.82 -5.15 -13.09
N HIS A 70 2.75 -5.52 -12.40
CA HIS A 70 1.68 -6.36 -12.88
C HIS A 70 0.32 -5.71 -12.68
N THR A 71 -0.65 -6.15 -13.47
CA THR A 71 -2.03 -5.72 -13.37
C THR A 71 -2.72 -6.36 -12.16
N MET A 72 -3.80 -5.74 -11.68
CA MET A 72 -4.50 -6.20 -10.48
C MET A 72 -5.13 -7.59 -10.60
N ASP A 73 -5.45 -8.05 -11.82
CA ASP A 73 -6.16 -9.31 -12.05
C ASP A 73 -5.25 -10.54 -12.04
N GLU A 74 -3.93 -10.35 -12.10
CA GLU A 74 -2.98 -11.46 -12.17
C GLU A 74 -2.79 -12.10 -10.78
N ALA A 75 -3.44 -13.24 -10.55
CA ALA A 75 -3.49 -13.90 -9.25
C ALA A 75 -2.13 -14.43 -8.75
N ASP A 76 -1.17 -14.65 -9.66
CA ASP A 76 0.14 -15.22 -9.33
C ASP A 76 1.09 -14.20 -8.66
N TYR A 77 0.75 -12.91 -8.69
CA TYR A 77 1.59 -11.84 -8.14
C TYR A 77 0.92 -11.14 -6.97
N GLY A 78 1.73 -10.82 -5.95
CA GLY A 78 1.35 -10.00 -4.82
C GLY A 78 1.96 -8.60 -4.90
N PRO A 79 1.69 -7.73 -3.92
CA PRO A 79 0.78 -7.93 -2.80
C PRO A 79 -0.70 -7.95 -3.19
N ASP A 80 -1.56 -8.56 -2.36
CA ASP A 80 -3.03 -8.55 -2.57
C ASP A 80 -3.65 -7.27 -1.98
N PHE A 81 -4.19 -6.43 -2.87
CA PHE A 81 -4.83 -5.17 -2.50
C PHE A 81 -6.05 -5.34 -1.59
N MET A 82 -6.76 -6.47 -1.67
CA MET A 82 -7.91 -6.74 -0.81
C MET A 82 -7.52 -6.72 0.67
N MET A 83 -6.26 -7.06 0.98
CA MET A 83 -5.74 -7.02 2.34
C MET A 83 -5.48 -5.59 2.82
N LEU A 84 -4.86 -4.75 1.98
CA LEU A 84 -4.69 -3.32 2.26
C LEU A 84 -6.04 -2.61 2.42
N ALA A 85 -7.01 -2.88 1.54
CA ALA A 85 -8.35 -2.30 1.61
C ALA A 85 -9.10 -2.65 2.90
N LYS A 86 -8.87 -3.83 3.48
CA LYS A 86 -9.40 -4.18 4.81
C LYS A 86 -8.81 -3.29 5.90
N VAL A 87 -7.49 -3.05 5.88
CA VAL A 87 -6.82 -2.17 6.85
C VAL A 87 -7.29 -0.73 6.70
N ILE A 88 -7.43 -0.24 5.46
CA ILE A 88 -7.98 1.11 5.18
C ILE A 88 -9.36 1.27 5.83
N ALA A 89 -10.25 0.28 5.67
CA ALA A 89 -11.58 0.32 6.26
C ALA A 89 -11.56 0.19 7.79
N GLU A 90 -10.76 -0.73 8.33
CA GLU A 90 -10.61 -0.98 9.78
C GLU A 90 -10.17 0.28 10.53
N PHE A 91 -9.18 1.01 9.99
CA PHE A 91 -8.63 2.23 10.59
C PHE A 91 -9.33 3.51 10.09
N LYS A 92 -10.35 3.39 9.23
CA LYS A 92 -11.07 4.52 8.61
C LYS A 92 -10.14 5.52 7.92
N LEU A 93 -9.08 5.01 7.30
CA LEU A 93 -8.11 5.82 6.56
C LEU A 93 -8.74 6.38 5.29
N LYS A 94 -8.17 7.48 4.79
CA LYS A 94 -8.55 8.17 3.55
C LYS A 94 -7.34 8.38 2.65
N PRO A 95 -6.62 7.30 2.27
CA PRO A 95 -5.38 7.46 1.54
C PRO A 95 -5.62 7.95 0.11
N VAL A 96 -4.63 8.65 -0.43
CA VAL A 96 -4.47 8.82 -1.87
C VAL A 96 -3.66 7.63 -2.39
N ILE A 97 -4.29 6.79 -3.20
CA ILE A 97 -3.66 5.59 -3.77
C ILE A 97 -3.34 5.86 -5.24
N ILE A 98 -2.06 5.83 -5.58
CA ILE A 98 -1.55 5.97 -6.94
C ILE A 98 -1.36 4.57 -7.52
N SER A 99 -2.03 4.30 -8.63
CA SER A 99 -1.81 3.06 -9.39
C SER A 99 -0.49 3.16 -10.14
N GLU A 100 0.34 2.13 -10.04
CA GLU A 100 1.57 1.98 -10.83
C GLU A 100 1.52 0.74 -11.72
N SER A 101 0.33 0.20 -11.94
CA SER A 101 0.14 -0.95 -12.83
C SER A 101 0.32 -0.55 -14.30
N PRO A 102 0.57 -1.52 -15.20
CA PRO A 102 0.62 -1.27 -16.63
C PRO A 102 -0.66 -0.67 -17.24
N ILE A 103 -1.79 -0.72 -16.53
CA ILE A 103 -3.11 -0.19 -16.96
C ILE A 103 -3.69 0.76 -15.90
N LEU A 104 -3.02 1.90 -15.73
CA LEU A 104 -3.24 2.90 -14.67
C LEU A 104 -4.72 3.17 -14.35
N ASP A 105 -5.51 3.59 -15.34
CA ASP A 105 -6.89 4.03 -15.15
C ASP A 105 -7.82 2.88 -14.73
N ALA A 106 -7.70 1.74 -15.39
CA ALA A 106 -8.55 0.58 -15.14
C ALA A 106 -8.32 0.00 -13.74
N ASP A 107 -7.05 -0.13 -13.34
CA ASP A 107 -6.71 -0.67 -12.03
C ASP A 107 -6.92 0.33 -10.90
N ALA A 108 -6.79 1.64 -11.15
CA ALA A 108 -7.19 2.68 -10.20
C ALA A 108 -8.70 2.62 -9.89
N ILE A 109 -9.54 2.40 -10.91
CA ILE A 109 -10.98 2.21 -10.74
C ILE A 109 -11.27 0.97 -9.87
N LYS A 110 -10.61 -0.16 -10.15
CA LYS A 110 -10.79 -1.38 -9.34
C LYS A 110 -10.39 -1.16 -7.88
N MET A 111 -9.25 -0.53 -7.64
CA MET A 111 -8.78 -0.23 -6.29
C MET A 111 -9.77 0.66 -5.53
N ARG A 112 -10.27 1.72 -6.18
CA ARG A 112 -11.33 2.58 -5.63
C ARG A 112 -12.57 1.76 -5.25
N ASP A 113 -13.07 0.93 -6.16
CA ASP A 113 -14.30 0.17 -5.96
C ASP A 113 -14.15 -0.86 -4.83
N ILE A 114 -12.98 -1.49 -4.72
CA ILE A 114 -12.65 -2.39 -3.62
C ILE A 114 -12.67 -1.66 -2.27
N VAL A 115 -12.01 -0.50 -2.16
CA VAL A 115 -11.99 0.29 -0.93
C VAL A 115 -13.40 0.75 -0.55
N GLN A 116 -14.16 1.28 -1.52
CA GLN A 116 -15.54 1.71 -1.28
C GLN A 116 -16.44 0.56 -0.82
N LYS A 117 -16.27 -0.64 -1.37
CA LYS A 117 -17.01 -1.83 -0.92
C LYS A 117 -16.65 -2.19 0.52
N LYS A 118 -15.38 -2.09 0.91
CA LYS A 118 -14.92 -2.37 2.28
C LYS A 118 -15.35 -1.33 3.31
N LEU A 119 -15.51 -0.07 2.90
CA LEU A 119 -16.01 0.99 3.79
C LEU A 119 -17.52 0.90 4.06
N LYS A 120 -18.27 0.19 3.20
CA LYS A 120 -19.74 -0.01 3.33
C LYS A 120 -20.14 -1.30 4.05
N SER A 121 -19.19 -2.22 4.25
CA SER A 121 -19.40 -3.51 4.91
C SER A 121 -19.11 -3.42 6.39
#